data_AF-A0A917X6P0-F1
#
_entry.id   AF-A0A917X6P0-F1
#
_cell.length_a   1.000
_cell.length_b   1.000
_cell.length_c   1.000
_cell.angle_alpha   90.00
_cell.angle_beta   90.00
_cell.angle_gamma   90.00
#
_symmetry.space_group_name_H-M   'P 1'
#
loop_
_entity.id
_entity.type
_entity.pdbx_description
1 polymer ?
#
loop_
_entity_poly.entity_id
_entity_poly.type
_entity_poly.pdbx_seq_one_letter_code
_entity_poly.pdbx_strand_id
1 'polypeptide(L)'
;MLVAGMTGFTTAQNRTHLSLWAISGAPLLAGNRLDQLSAETRAVLTNREVIAVDQDALGRQGVKVAEDRSGLQVYSKVLSGGGRRAVVLLNRTGAAASITARWADLGLTGAATARNLWTATNLGTLAAGYTTTVPAGEAVLLTVTGTDSAAGRLVGGQSGRCLDVPNSSSSNGVQLQLWACNGQTNQQWALR
;
A
#
# COMPACT_ATOMS: atom_id res chain seq x y z
N MET A 1 13.83 15.25 3.94
CA MET A 1 15.12 14.69 3.49
C MET A 1 15.27 13.32 4.12
N LEU A 2 15.96 12.40 3.44
CA LEU A 2 16.23 11.05 3.91
C LEU A 2 17.36 11.07 4.94
N VAL A 3 17.23 10.26 5.98
CA VAL A 3 18.33 9.98 6.93
C VAL A 3 19.00 8.63 6.66
N ALA A 4 18.54 7.91 5.64
CA ALA A 4 19.15 6.65 5.23
C ALA A 4 20.63 6.87 4.86
N GLY A 5 21.50 6.03 5.41
CA GLY A 5 22.95 6.13 5.21
C GLY A 5 23.67 7.11 6.15
N MET A 6 22.99 7.72 7.12
CA MET A 6 23.63 8.47 8.18
C MET A 6 24.20 7.53 9.26
N THR A 7 25.27 7.95 9.93
CA THR A 7 25.89 7.19 11.02
C THR A 7 24.87 6.83 12.10
N GLY A 8 24.86 5.57 12.52
CA GLY A 8 23.92 5.05 13.52
C GLY A 8 22.68 4.36 12.95
N PHE A 9 22.42 4.46 11.64
CA PHE A 9 21.36 3.70 10.97
C PHE A 9 21.88 2.38 10.41
N THR A 10 21.25 1.28 10.79
CA THR A 10 21.54 -0.04 10.23
C THR A 10 20.96 -0.19 8.82
N THR A 11 21.44 -1.18 8.06
CA THR A 11 20.86 -1.52 6.74
C THR A 11 19.38 -1.83 6.81
N ALA A 12 18.93 -2.51 7.87
CA ALA A 12 17.51 -2.80 8.08
C ALA A 12 16.70 -1.52 8.31
N GLN A 13 17.20 -0.60 9.13
CA GLN A 13 16.57 0.70 9.34
C GLN A 13 16.55 1.56 8.06
N ASN A 14 17.61 1.52 7.25
CA ASN A 14 17.64 2.17 5.94
C ASN A 14 16.54 1.63 5.00
N ARG A 15 16.33 0.30 4.99
CA ARG A 15 15.26 -0.35 4.21
C ARG A 15 13.88 0.05 4.72
N THR A 16 13.66 0.03 6.03
CA THR A 16 12.40 0.47 6.64
C THR A 16 12.11 1.93 6.30
N HIS A 17 13.11 2.80 6.43
CA HIS A 17 13.01 4.21 6.07
C HIS A 17 12.59 4.38 4.62
N LEU A 18 13.30 3.76 3.67
CA LEU A 18 12.95 3.89 2.26
C LEU A 18 11.58 3.29 1.94
N SER A 19 11.20 2.19 2.61
CA SER A 19 9.87 1.57 2.43
C SER A 19 8.73 2.52 2.84
N LEU A 20 8.90 3.24 3.96
CA LEU A 20 7.89 4.18 4.45
C LEU A 20 7.81 5.46 3.61
N TRP A 21 8.93 5.92 3.07
CA TRP A 21 8.91 7.04 2.11
C TRP A 21 8.24 6.61 0.80
N ALA A 22 8.62 5.45 0.27
CA ALA A 22 8.07 4.94 -0.98
C ALA A 22 6.57 4.65 -0.92
N ILE A 23 6.07 4.06 0.18
CA ILE A 23 4.64 3.81 0.33
C ILE A 23 3.85 5.12 0.44
N SER A 24 4.46 6.21 0.91
CA SER A 24 3.84 7.53 0.91
C SER A 24 3.94 8.24 -0.46
N GLY A 25 4.89 7.86 -1.33
CA GLY A 25 5.25 8.65 -2.51
C GLY A 25 5.91 9.98 -2.13
N ALA A 26 6.79 9.96 -1.12
CA ALA A 26 7.41 11.15 -0.58
C ALA A 26 8.70 11.51 -1.36
N PRO A 27 9.13 12.79 -1.40
CA PRO A 27 10.38 13.15 -2.05
C PRO A 27 11.60 12.39 -1.50
N LEU A 28 12.31 11.67 -2.36
CA LEU A 28 13.53 10.91 -2.04
C LEU A 28 14.80 11.78 -2.12
N LEU A 29 14.88 12.79 -1.25
CA LEU A 29 16.01 13.71 -1.20
C LEU A 29 17.06 13.21 -0.19
N ALA A 30 18.14 12.59 -0.69
CA ALA A 30 19.23 12.06 0.13
C ALA A 30 19.92 13.16 0.97
N GLY A 31 20.14 12.90 2.26
CA GLY A 31 20.80 13.82 3.19
C GLY A 31 22.15 13.32 3.74
N ASN A 32 22.65 12.19 3.26
CA ASN A 32 23.87 11.56 3.73
C ASN A 32 25.11 12.01 2.93
N ARG A 33 26.31 11.65 3.41
CA ARG A 33 27.57 11.86 2.70
C ARG A 33 27.73 10.87 1.54
N LEU A 34 27.57 11.37 0.32
CA LEU A 34 27.57 10.52 -0.89
C LEU A 34 28.95 9.97 -1.25
N ASP A 35 30.01 10.67 -0.85
CA ASP A 35 31.41 10.27 -1.01
C ASP A 35 31.83 9.12 -0.08
N GLN A 36 31.00 8.80 0.92
CA GLN A 36 31.28 7.78 1.94
C GLN A 36 30.17 6.72 2.04
N LEU A 37 29.41 6.54 0.97
CA LEU A 37 28.35 5.54 0.89
C LEU A 37 28.92 4.12 0.96
N SER A 38 28.45 3.33 1.92
CA SER A 38 28.66 1.87 1.90
C SER A 38 27.94 1.25 0.70
N ALA A 39 28.40 0.08 0.24
CA ALA A 39 27.77 -0.64 -0.86
C ALA A 39 26.32 -1.02 -0.53
N GLU A 40 26.04 -1.40 0.72
CA GLU A 40 24.71 -1.76 1.22
C GLU A 40 23.77 -0.56 1.21
N THR A 41 24.24 0.60 1.69
CA THR A 41 23.45 1.83 1.70
C THR A 41 23.15 2.29 0.28
N ARG A 42 24.16 2.24 -0.60
CA ARG A 42 23.97 2.54 -2.03
C ARG A 42 22.92 1.61 -2.62
N ALA A 43 23.00 0.30 -2.36
CA ALA A 43 22.03 -0.67 -2.85
C ALA A 43 20.60 -0.38 -2.35
N VAL A 44 20.44 0.09 -1.11
CA VAL A 44 19.14 0.54 -0.59
C VAL A 44 18.64 1.77 -1.36
N LEU A 45 19.43 2.83 -1.42
CA LEU A 45 19.04 4.11 -2.04
C LEU A 45 18.79 3.99 -3.55
N THR A 46 19.40 3.01 -4.22
CA THR A 46 19.25 2.79 -5.67
C THR A 46 18.36 1.60 -6.02
N ASN A 47 17.61 1.03 -5.08
CA ASN A 47 16.70 -0.09 -5.39
C ASN A 47 15.59 0.38 -6.33
N ARG A 48 15.69 -0.01 -7.60
CA ARG A 48 14.77 0.43 -8.67
C ARG A 48 13.32 0.01 -8.43
N GLU A 49 13.08 -1.13 -7.77
CA GLU A 49 11.72 -1.60 -7.50
C GLU A 49 11.05 -0.74 -6.42
N VAL A 50 11.79 -0.35 -5.38
CA VAL A 50 11.29 0.56 -4.33
C VAL A 50 11.10 1.98 -4.88
N ILE A 51 12.04 2.46 -5.69
CA ILE A 51 11.91 3.77 -6.37
C ILE A 51 10.70 3.79 -7.29
N ALA A 52 10.41 2.69 -8.01
CA ALA A 52 9.23 2.61 -8.87
C ALA A 52 7.90 2.66 -8.08
N VAL A 53 7.88 2.14 -6.84
CA VAL A 53 6.73 2.30 -5.94
C VAL A 53 6.59 3.77 -5.52
N ASP A 54 7.69 4.42 -5.14
CA ASP A 54 7.68 5.82 -4.72
C ASP A 54 7.15 6.74 -5.85
N GLN A 55 7.76 6.60 -7.03
CA GLN A 55 7.54 7.40 -8.22
C GLN A 55 6.40 6.87 -9.12
N ASP A 56 5.49 6.06 -8.57
CA ASP A 56 4.37 5.53 -9.35
C ASP A 56 3.54 6.65 -9.98
N ALA A 57 3.23 6.50 -11.27
CA ALA A 57 2.60 7.52 -12.10
C ALA A 57 1.18 7.92 -11.65
N LEU A 58 0.51 7.12 -10.82
CA LEU A 58 -0.80 7.46 -10.30
C LEU A 58 -0.73 8.55 -9.21
N GLY A 59 0.45 8.79 -8.63
CA GLY A 59 0.68 9.87 -7.65
C GLY A 59 -0.13 9.71 -6.35
N ARG A 60 -0.60 8.50 -6.04
CA ARG A 60 -1.41 8.23 -4.84
C ARG A 60 -0.53 8.03 -3.62
N GLN A 61 -0.96 8.55 -2.48
CA GLN A 61 -0.35 8.24 -1.19
C GLN A 61 -0.88 6.91 -0.67
N GLY A 62 -0.02 6.11 -0.05
CA GLY A 62 -0.42 4.91 0.66
C GLY A 62 -1.10 5.21 1.99
N VAL A 63 -2.03 4.34 2.38
CA VAL A 63 -2.84 4.46 3.60
C VAL A 63 -2.70 3.21 4.46
N LYS A 64 -2.91 3.35 5.77
CA LYS A 64 -2.98 2.20 6.66
C LYS A 64 -4.31 1.47 6.42
N VAL A 65 -4.25 0.17 6.12
CA VAL A 65 -5.41 -0.66 5.81
C VAL A 65 -5.74 -1.69 6.90
N ALA A 66 -4.76 -2.05 7.73
CA ALA A 66 -4.98 -2.95 8.86
C ALA A 66 -4.03 -2.69 10.02
N GLU A 67 -4.51 -2.98 11.23
CA GLU A 67 -3.73 -3.03 12.48
C GLU A 67 -4.46 -3.90 13.50
N ASP A 68 -4.47 -5.22 13.27
CA ASP A 68 -5.19 -6.18 14.12
C ASP A 68 -4.63 -6.23 15.55
N ARG A 69 -3.34 -5.89 15.70
CA ARG A 69 -2.64 -5.76 16.98
C ARG A 69 -1.87 -4.45 16.97
N SER A 70 -1.91 -3.74 18.09
CA SER A 70 -1.22 -2.45 18.26
C SER A 70 0.25 -2.55 17.84
N GLY A 71 0.67 -1.69 16.92
CA GLY A 71 2.04 -1.65 16.40
C GLY A 71 2.34 -2.62 15.26
N LEU A 72 1.43 -3.53 14.88
CA LEU A 72 1.58 -4.42 13.73
C LEU A 72 0.69 -3.94 12.59
N GLN A 73 1.28 -3.20 11.66
CA GLN A 73 0.54 -2.37 10.72
C GLN A 73 0.72 -2.84 9.28
N VAL A 74 -0.33 -2.70 8.49
CA VAL A 74 -0.31 -2.90 7.05
C VAL A 74 -0.67 -1.58 6.37
N TYR A 75 0.20 -1.12 5.48
CA TYR A 75 -0.06 0.02 4.60
C TYR A 75 -0.18 -0.46 3.16
N SER A 76 -1.09 0.16 2.41
CA SER A 76 -1.34 -0.13 1.00
C SER A 76 -1.29 1.15 0.19
N LYS A 77 -0.61 1.13 -0.95
CA LYS A 77 -0.63 2.18 -1.97
C LYS A 77 -1.18 1.60 -3.27
N VAL A 78 -2.23 2.21 -3.82
CA VAL A 78 -2.72 1.88 -5.15
C VAL A 78 -1.70 2.34 -6.20
N LEU A 79 -1.30 1.42 -7.07
CA LEU A 79 -0.33 1.69 -8.14
C LEU A 79 -1.05 1.82 -9.50
N SER A 80 -0.36 2.43 -10.45
CA SER A 80 -0.76 2.48 -11.86
C SER A 80 -0.98 1.08 -12.46
N GLY A 81 -1.91 0.96 -13.41
CA GLY A 81 -2.14 -0.27 -14.18
C GLY A 81 -3.28 -1.19 -13.72
N GLY A 82 -4.07 -0.79 -12.72
CA GLY A 82 -5.23 -1.57 -12.22
C GLY A 82 -4.81 -2.85 -11.48
N GLY A 83 -5.51 -3.23 -10.41
CA GLY A 83 -5.22 -4.46 -9.65
C GLY A 83 -3.85 -4.52 -8.97
N ARG A 84 -3.07 -3.43 -9.01
CA ARG A 84 -1.71 -3.34 -8.49
C ARG A 84 -1.66 -2.54 -7.20
N ARG A 85 -0.90 -3.04 -6.23
CA ARG A 85 -0.69 -2.44 -4.91
C ARG A 85 0.78 -2.53 -4.51
N ALA A 86 1.30 -1.51 -3.86
CA ALA A 86 2.46 -1.67 -2.98
C ALA A 86 1.96 -1.87 -1.55
N VAL A 87 2.65 -2.72 -0.78
CA VAL A 87 2.23 -3.08 0.58
C VAL A 87 3.42 -3.03 1.52
N VAL A 88 3.31 -2.29 2.61
CA VAL A 88 4.28 -2.32 3.71
C VAL A 88 3.68 -3.05 4.91
N LEU A 89 4.39 -4.07 5.39
CA LEU A 89 4.16 -4.69 6.68
C LEU A 89 5.14 -4.09 7.68
N LEU A 90 4.67 -3.30 8.63
CA LEU A 90 5.50 -2.57 9.59
C LEU A 90 5.30 -3.11 11.00
N ASN A 91 6.38 -3.50 11.65
CA ASN A 91 6.39 -3.88 13.06
C ASN A 91 7.00 -2.77 13.91
N ARG A 92 6.18 -2.09 14.70
CA ARG A 92 6.62 -1.05 15.66
C ARG A 92 6.87 -1.59 17.06
N THR A 93 6.70 -2.88 17.28
CA THR A 93 6.86 -3.52 18.59
C THR A 93 8.32 -3.88 18.86
N GLY A 94 8.62 -4.25 20.11
CA GLY A 94 9.96 -4.65 20.54
C GLY A 94 10.34 -6.11 20.25
N ALA A 95 9.48 -6.89 19.58
CA ALA A 95 9.74 -8.29 19.26
C ALA A 95 9.32 -8.63 17.83
N ALA A 96 9.93 -9.67 17.24
CA ALA A 96 9.50 -10.18 15.94
C ALA A 96 8.05 -10.70 16.02
N ALA A 97 7.24 -10.40 15.00
CA ALA A 97 5.83 -10.78 15.00
C ALA A 97 5.31 -11.05 13.59
N SER A 98 4.35 -11.96 13.48
CA SER A 98 3.64 -12.22 12.22
C SER A 98 2.66 -11.11 11.90
N ILE A 99 2.73 -10.60 10.66
CA ILE A 99 1.82 -9.61 10.10
C ILE A 99 1.24 -10.17 8.80
N THR A 100 -0.05 -9.94 8.58
CA THR A 100 -0.80 -10.47 7.42
C THR A 100 -1.35 -9.33 6.57
N ALA A 101 -0.99 -9.27 5.29
CA ALA A 101 -1.72 -8.48 4.30
C ALA A 101 -2.83 -9.33 3.69
N ARG A 102 -4.09 -8.91 3.86
CA ARG A 102 -5.27 -9.56 3.27
C ARG A 102 -5.66 -8.85 1.99
N TRP A 103 -5.94 -9.60 0.92
CA TRP A 103 -6.34 -9.02 -0.38
C TRP A 103 -7.59 -8.16 -0.28
N ALA A 104 -8.55 -8.55 0.55
CA ALA A 104 -9.76 -7.78 0.81
C ALA A 104 -9.44 -6.37 1.36
N ASP A 105 -8.51 -6.24 2.30
CA ASP A 105 -8.10 -4.95 2.88
C ASP A 105 -7.36 -4.06 1.85
N LEU A 106 -6.80 -4.67 0.79
CA LEU A 106 -6.17 -3.96 -0.31
C LEU A 106 -7.17 -3.56 -1.42
N GLY A 107 -8.44 -3.92 -1.29
CA GLY A 107 -9.44 -3.75 -2.35
C GLY A 107 -9.20 -4.68 -3.54
N LEU A 108 -8.66 -5.87 -3.29
CA LEU A 108 -8.43 -6.92 -4.29
C LEU A 108 -9.32 -8.13 -4.02
N THR A 109 -9.65 -8.86 -5.08
CA THR A 109 -10.44 -10.11 -5.03
C THR A 109 -9.72 -11.26 -5.72
N GLY A 110 -10.06 -12.48 -5.32
CA GLY A 110 -9.46 -13.71 -5.83
C GLY A 110 -7.97 -13.85 -5.49
N ALA A 111 -7.30 -14.73 -6.22
CA ALA A 111 -5.87 -14.97 -6.06
C ALA A 111 -5.06 -13.80 -6.65
N ALA A 112 -3.95 -13.48 -5.98
CA ALA A 112 -3.01 -12.45 -6.42
C ALA A 112 -1.58 -12.98 -6.37
N THR A 113 -0.70 -12.37 -7.17
CA THR A 113 0.74 -12.62 -7.10
C THR A 113 1.39 -11.55 -6.23
N ALA A 114 2.41 -11.93 -5.46
CA ALA A 114 3.18 -11.00 -4.64
C ALA A 114 4.67 -11.13 -4.89
N ARG A 115 5.41 -10.02 -4.71
CA ARG A 115 6.87 -9.96 -4.84
C ARG A 115 7.45 -9.16 -3.68
N ASN A 116 8.48 -9.67 -3.05
CA ASN A 116 9.26 -8.96 -2.04
C ASN A 116 10.36 -8.13 -2.72
N LEU A 117 10.32 -6.81 -2.53
CA LEU A 117 11.17 -5.87 -3.26
C LEU A 117 12.60 -5.76 -2.68
N TRP A 118 12.79 -6.20 -1.43
CA TRP A 118 14.11 -6.20 -0.79
C TRP A 118 14.91 -7.46 -1.08
N THR A 119 14.23 -8.61 -1.21
CA THR A 119 14.86 -9.90 -1.57
C THR A 119 14.74 -10.22 -3.06
N ALA A 120 14.08 -9.36 -3.85
CA ALA A 120 13.82 -9.57 -5.27
C ALA A 120 13.14 -10.92 -5.58
N THR A 121 12.31 -11.42 -4.66
CA THR A 121 11.73 -12.77 -4.71
C THR A 121 10.25 -12.71 -5.07
N ASN A 122 9.84 -13.48 -6.08
CA ASN A 122 8.42 -13.72 -6.36
C ASN A 122 7.88 -14.75 -5.38
N LEU A 123 6.78 -14.42 -4.70
CA LEU A 123 6.15 -15.25 -3.66
C LEU A 123 5.09 -16.20 -4.23
N GLY A 124 4.95 -16.24 -5.56
CA GLY A 124 3.96 -17.05 -6.26
C GLY A 124 2.56 -16.47 -6.19
N THR A 125 1.58 -17.33 -6.48
CA THR A 125 0.15 -17.00 -6.45
C THR A 125 -0.44 -17.39 -5.09
N LEU A 126 -1.11 -16.45 -4.45
CA LEU A 126 -1.62 -16.56 -3.09
C LEU A 126 -3.12 -16.27 -3.08
N ALA A 127 -3.90 -17.13 -2.42
CA ALA A 127 -5.36 -17.13 -2.55
C ALA A 127 -6.06 -15.92 -1.92
N ALA A 128 -5.67 -15.51 -0.70
CA ALA A 128 -6.41 -14.51 0.08
C ALA A 128 -5.53 -13.47 0.80
N GLY A 129 -4.22 -13.69 0.84
CA GLY A 129 -3.29 -12.79 1.51
C GLY A 129 -1.89 -13.37 1.61
N TYR A 130 -1.01 -12.62 2.28
CA TYR A 130 0.36 -13.01 2.57
C TYR A 130 0.68 -12.72 4.03
N THR A 131 1.22 -13.72 4.73
CA THR A 131 1.68 -13.60 6.11
C THR A 131 3.18 -13.85 6.17
N THR A 132 3.89 -13.00 6.90
CA THR A 132 5.32 -13.22 7.19
C THR A 132 5.69 -12.67 8.56
N THR A 133 6.81 -13.16 9.10
CA THR A 133 7.39 -12.63 10.33
C THR A 133 8.20 -11.38 10.01
N VAL A 134 7.86 -10.26 10.67
CA VAL A 134 8.59 -9.00 10.55
C VAL A 134 9.37 -8.77 11.86
N PRO A 135 10.70 -8.59 11.82
CA PRO A 135 11.49 -8.30 13.02
C PRO A 135 11.05 -7.02 13.73
N ALA A 136 11.47 -6.87 14.99
CA ALA A 136 11.17 -5.69 15.79
C ALA A 136 11.70 -4.41 15.12
N GLY A 137 10.85 -3.40 14.95
CA GLY A 137 11.23 -2.12 14.33
C GLY A 137 11.48 -2.16 12.82
N GLU A 138 11.26 -3.30 12.16
CA GLU A 138 11.54 -3.48 10.73
C GLU A 138 10.26 -3.45 9.87
N ALA A 139 10.47 -3.42 8.55
CA ALA A 139 9.41 -3.51 7.58
C ALA A 139 9.73 -4.45 6.41
N VAL A 140 8.68 -5.07 5.88
CA VAL A 140 8.71 -5.77 4.58
C VAL A 140 7.93 -4.92 3.57
N LEU A 141 8.50 -4.74 2.38
CA LEU A 141 7.86 -4.05 1.27
C LEU A 141 7.59 -5.03 0.13
N LEU A 142 6.34 -5.06 -0.32
CA LEU A 142 5.84 -5.93 -1.37
C LEU A 142 5.22 -5.13 -2.50
N THR A 143 5.20 -5.70 -3.70
CA THR A 143 4.15 -5.42 -4.68
C THR A 143 3.19 -6.59 -4.77
N VAL A 144 1.91 -6.31 -4.92
CA VAL A 144 0.84 -7.27 -5.10
C VAL A 144 0.11 -6.94 -6.39
N THR A 145 -0.12 -7.94 -7.24
CA THR A 145 -0.87 -7.81 -8.47
C THR A 145 -1.98 -8.86 -8.48
N GLY A 146 -3.22 -8.40 -8.49
CA GLY A 146 -4.42 -9.22 -8.51
C GLY A 146 -5.53 -8.54 -9.31
N THR A 147 -6.77 -8.89 -9.00
CA THR A 147 -7.95 -8.27 -9.61
C THR A 147 -8.54 -7.25 -8.65
N ASP A 148 -8.81 -6.02 -9.11
CA ASP A 148 -9.53 -5.04 -8.29
C ASP A 148 -10.91 -5.61 -7.91
N SER A 149 -11.29 -5.47 -6.64
CA SER A 149 -12.64 -5.80 -6.20
C SER A 149 -13.65 -4.98 -7.00
N ALA A 150 -14.72 -5.63 -7.46
CA ALA A 150 -15.77 -4.95 -8.19
C ALA A 150 -16.35 -3.80 -7.35
N ALA A 151 -16.59 -2.66 -7.99
CA ALA A 151 -17.32 -1.57 -7.38
C ALA A 151 -18.69 -2.09 -6.94
N GLY A 152 -19.06 -1.78 -5.70
CA GLY A 152 -20.27 -2.28 -5.06
C GLY A 152 -21.22 -1.16 -4.70
N ARG A 153 -22.47 -1.51 -4.42
CA ARG A 153 -23.47 -0.55 -3.93
C ARG A 153 -23.27 -0.32 -2.44
N LEU A 154 -23.34 0.94 -2.02
CA LEU A 154 -23.44 1.31 -0.61
C LEU A 154 -24.92 1.52 -0.28
N VAL A 155 -25.52 0.60 0.47
CA VAL A 155 -26.96 0.60 0.78
C VAL A 155 -27.18 1.06 2.22
N GLY A 156 -28.01 2.09 2.41
CA GLY A 156 -28.40 2.55 3.73
C GLY A 156 -29.31 1.53 4.42
N GLY A 157 -28.90 1.02 5.58
CA GLY A 157 -29.65 -0.03 6.29
C GLY A 157 -31.08 0.37 6.67
N GLN A 158 -31.31 1.64 7.04
CA GLN A 158 -32.64 2.14 7.38
C GLN A 158 -33.53 2.37 6.14
N SER A 159 -32.94 2.86 5.05
CA SER A 159 -33.70 3.34 3.88
C SER A 159 -33.86 2.29 2.79
N GLY A 160 -33.02 1.24 2.78
CA GLY A 160 -32.89 0.30 1.67
C GLY A 160 -32.43 0.94 0.36
N ARG A 161 -31.96 2.20 0.40
CA ARG A 161 -31.57 3.00 -0.76
C ARG A 161 -30.06 3.06 -0.91
N CYS A 162 -29.60 3.23 -2.14
CA CYS A 162 -28.19 3.28 -2.50
C CYS A 162 -27.66 4.72 -2.43
N LEU A 163 -26.39 4.87 -2.03
CA LEU A 163 -25.64 6.11 -2.24
C LEU A 163 -25.48 6.34 -3.74
N ASP A 164 -25.91 7.49 -4.21
CA ASP A 164 -26.12 7.79 -5.63
C ASP A 164 -25.58 9.18 -5.97
N VAL A 165 -24.94 9.29 -7.13
CA VAL A 165 -24.64 10.60 -7.74
C VAL A 165 -25.85 11.02 -8.59
N PRO A 166 -26.56 12.12 -8.25
CA PRO A 166 -27.75 12.56 -8.96
C PRO A 166 -27.55 12.66 -10.47
N ASN A 167 -28.44 12.02 -11.23
CA ASN A 167 -28.44 12.03 -12.71
C ASN A 167 -27.10 11.59 -13.35
N SER A 168 -26.29 10.78 -12.65
CA SER A 168 -24.95 10.38 -13.09
C SER A 168 -24.00 11.55 -13.40
N SER A 169 -24.18 12.69 -12.71
CA SER A 169 -23.35 13.87 -12.91
C SER A 169 -21.87 13.60 -12.62
N SER A 170 -20.97 14.12 -13.46
CA SER A 170 -19.51 14.07 -13.25
C SER A 170 -18.93 15.38 -12.73
N SER A 171 -19.77 16.37 -12.45
CA SER A 171 -19.34 17.68 -11.95
C SER A 171 -18.77 17.58 -10.52
N ASN A 172 -17.70 18.33 -10.25
CA ASN A 172 -17.12 18.40 -8.92
C ASN A 172 -18.08 19.05 -7.92
N GLY A 173 -18.09 18.56 -6.69
CA GLY A 173 -18.88 19.12 -5.58
C GLY A 173 -20.35 18.70 -5.56
N VAL A 174 -20.79 17.81 -6.45
CA VAL A 174 -22.15 17.25 -6.42
C VAL A 174 -22.38 16.55 -5.08
N GLN A 175 -23.41 16.99 -4.36
CA GLN A 175 -23.84 16.33 -3.12
C GLN A 175 -24.47 14.97 -3.47
N LEU A 176 -24.00 13.93 -2.80
CA LEU A 176 -24.55 12.59 -2.94
C LEU A 176 -25.94 12.49 -2.31
N GLN A 177 -26.76 11.60 -2.83
CA GLN A 177 -28.11 11.36 -2.35
C GLN A 177 -28.35 9.88 -2.03
N LEU A 178 -29.45 9.59 -1.34
CA LEU A 178 -30.00 8.25 -1.24
C LEU A 178 -31.05 8.07 -2.34
N TRP A 179 -30.86 7.09 -3.22
CA TRP A 179 -31.78 6.81 -4.33
C TRP A 179 -32.16 5.34 -4.42
N ALA A 180 -33.22 5.05 -5.17
CA ALA A 180 -33.59 3.67 -5.47
C ALA A 180 -32.40 2.93 -6.10
N CYS A 181 -32.05 1.78 -5.54
CA CYS A 181 -30.95 0.97 -6.04
C CYS A 181 -31.26 0.45 -7.45
N ASN A 182 -30.49 0.89 -8.46
CA ASN A 182 -30.73 0.57 -9.87
C ASN A 182 -29.51 -0.08 -10.57
N GLY A 183 -28.37 -0.18 -9.88
CA GLY A 183 -27.17 -0.86 -10.38
C GLY A 183 -26.37 -0.10 -11.44
N GLN A 184 -26.78 1.12 -11.77
CA GLN A 184 -26.04 2.00 -12.67
C GLN A 184 -24.72 2.44 -12.04
N THR A 185 -23.78 2.89 -12.88
CA THR A 185 -22.41 3.23 -12.49
C THR A 185 -22.34 4.36 -11.45
N ASN A 186 -23.33 5.25 -11.41
CA ASN A 186 -23.43 6.33 -10.42
C ASN A 186 -23.80 5.85 -9.00
N GLN A 187 -24.00 4.54 -8.82
CA GLN A 187 -24.21 3.87 -7.54
C GLN A 187 -23.14 2.80 -7.23
N GLN A 188 -22.11 2.69 -8.07
CA GLN A 188 -21.06 1.69 -7.94
C GLN A 188 -19.81 2.35 -7.35
N TRP A 189 -19.52 2.02 -6.09
CA TRP A 189 -18.44 2.59 -5.31
C TRP A 189 -17.35 1.54 -5.11
N ALA A 190 -16.15 1.84 -5.56
CA ALA A 190 -14.97 1.07 -5.21
C ALA A 190 -14.37 1.68 -3.93
N LEU A 191 -14.25 0.89 -2.86
CA LEU A 191 -13.31 1.23 -1.81
C LEU A 191 -11.91 1.11 -2.42
N ARG A 192 -11.18 2.22 -2.43
CA ARG A 192 -9.80 2.31 -2.88
C ARG A 192 -8.92 2.78 -1.74
#